data_AF-A0A441EYI8-F1
#
_entry.id   AF-A0A441EYI8-F1
#
_cell.length_a   1.000
_cell.length_b   1.000
_cell.length_c   1.000
_cell.angle_alpha   90.00
_cell.angle_beta   90.00
_cell.angle_gamma   90.00
#
_symmetry.space_group_name_H-M   'P 1'
#
loop_
_entity.id
_entity.type
_entity.pdbx_description
1 polymer ?
#
loop_
_entity_poly.entity_id
_entity_poly.type
_entity_poly.pdbx_seq_one_letter_code
_entity_poly.pdbx_strand_id
1 'polypeptide(L)'
;MENMIAANQFIVRSLGECVPGELVQLVSHEHILFGLVLADAAENRVHVGLLGPINNAGRLYNYKANANRIVLSYGTNWFLKPLPSDAVTWPGNNNALHHSGRLTISRDGYCLRFSELPDDPYGDDAIFNLSQSTIVDAAGQDPMPFRGFAIWENEAASLRKDHHLLEVAIEADA
;
A
#
# COMPACT_ATOMS: atom_id res chain seq x y z
N MET A 1 28.97 -23.05 9.68
CA MET A 1 28.55 -21.80 10.37
C MET A 1 28.92 -20.67 9.42
N GLU A 2 28.00 -20.32 8.53
CA GLU A 2 28.15 -19.17 7.64
C GLU A 2 26.97 -18.26 7.95
N ASN A 3 27.25 -17.14 8.63
CA ASN A 3 26.35 -16.01 8.68
C ASN A 3 26.33 -15.42 7.27
N MET A 4 25.45 -15.96 6.43
CA MET A 4 25.10 -15.34 5.17
C MET A 4 24.31 -14.08 5.52
N ILE A 5 24.99 -12.93 5.55
CA ILE A 5 24.31 -11.64 5.50
C ILE A 5 23.61 -11.63 4.15
N ALA A 6 22.29 -11.81 4.13
CA ALA A 6 21.51 -11.55 2.93
C ALA A 6 21.81 -10.10 2.54
N ALA A 7 22.40 -9.92 1.35
CA ALA A 7 22.69 -8.60 0.78
C ALA A 7 21.45 -7.71 0.91
N ASN A 8 21.63 -6.47 1.33
CA ASN A 8 20.58 -5.54 1.73
C ASN A 8 19.30 -5.70 0.89
N GLN A 9 18.24 -6.27 1.51
CA GLN A 9 16.91 -6.48 0.91
C GLN A 9 16.16 -5.15 0.68
N PHE A 10 16.84 -4.03 0.91
CA PHE A 10 16.35 -2.69 0.77
C PHE A 10 17.51 -1.75 0.38
N ILE A 11 17.17 -0.62 -0.21
CA ILE A 11 18.11 0.48 -0.48
C ILE A 11 17.72 1.66 0.40
N VAL A 12 18.68 2.22 1.13
CA VAL A 12 18.49 3.48 1.85
C VAL A 12 18.61 4.62 0.85
N ARG A 13 17.54 5.41 0.70
CA ARG A 13 17.53 6.56 -0.22
C ARG A 13 16.58 7.66 0.29
N SER A 14 16.62 8.82 -0.36
CA SER A 14 15.63 9.85 -0.11
C SER A 14 14.30 9.49 -0.77
N LEU A 15 13.19 9.88 -0.14
CA LEU A 15 11.86 9.57 -0.64
C LEU A 15 11.59 10.20 -2.02
N GLY A 16 12.22 11.33 -2.33
CA GLY A 16 12.16 11.97 -3.64
C GLY A 16 12.84 11.21 -4.77
N GLU A 17 13.68 10.22 -4.46
CA GLU A 17 14.32 9.32 -5.43
C GLU A 17 13.49 8.04 -5.67
N CYS A 18 12.37 7.87 -4.98
CA CYS A 18 11.46 6.74 -5.18
C CYS A 18 10.46 7.02 -6.31
N VAL A 19 9.98 5.97 -6.96
CA VAL A 19 9.00 6.05 -8.05
C VAL A 19 7.61 5.58 -7.61
N PRO A 20 6.52 6.00 -8.29
CA PRO A 20 5.19 5.46 -8.03
C PRO A 20 5.16 3.92 -8.08
N GLY A 21 4.46 3.31 -7.12
CA GLY A 21 4.39 1.85 -6.94
C GLY A 21 5.55 1.26 -6.13
N GLU A 22 6.52 2.07 -5.72
CA GLU A 22 7.63 1.61 -4.87
C GLU A 22 7.15 1.40 -3.43
N LEU A 23 7.48 0.23 -2.87
CA LEU A 23 7.23 -0.08 -1.46
C LEU A 23 8.38 0.49 -0.62
N VAL A 24 8.01 1.31 0.36
CA VAL A 24 8.96 1.96 1.26
C VAL A 24 8.60 1.70 2.72
N GLN A 25 9.61 1.67 3.58
CA GLN A 25 9.43 1.72 5.02
C GLN A 25 9.90 3.07 5.55
N LEU A 26 9.01 3.72 6.31
CA LEU A 26 9.21 5.03 6.89
C LEU A 26 9.23 4.89 8.41
N VAL A 27 10.18 5.57 9.05
CA VAL A 27 10.19 5.71 10.51
C VAL A 27 9.46 6.99 10.88
N SER A 28 8.34 6.87 11.57
CA SER A 28 7.70 7.96 12.32
C SER A 28 8.05 7.79 13.80
N HIS A 29 8.03 8.88 14.58
CA HIS A 29 8.56 8.97 15.96
C HIS A 29 8.45 7.67 16.80
N GLU A 30 7.29 7.01 16.80
CA GLU A 30 7.05 5.79 17.58
C GLU A 30 6.68 4.55 16.74
N HIS A 31 6.62 4.69 15.41
CA HIS A 31 6.12 3.64 14.52
C HIS A 31 6.97 3.48 13.28
N ILE A 32 7.27 2.22 12.96
CA ILE A 32 7.78 1.82 11.66
C ILE A 32 6.57 1.49 10.79
N LEU A 33 6.38 2.25 9.72
CA LEU A 33 5.24 2.12 8.84
C LEU A 33 5.69 1.74 7.44
N PHE A 34 4.97 0.82 6.80
CA PHE A 34 5.10 0.60 5.37
C PHE A 34 4.21 1.59 4.62
N GLY A 35 4.70 2.06 3.48
CA GLY A 35 3.98 2.94 2.59
C GLY A 35 4.24 2.59 1.13
N LEU A 36 3.31 3.01 0.28
CA LEU A 36 3.40 2.95 -1.16
C LEU A 36 3.57 4.37 -1.70
N VAL A 37 4.55 4.59 -2.56
CA VAL A 37 4.68 5.86 -3.27
C VAL A 37 3.57 5.94 -4.31
N LEU A 38 2.69 6.94 -4.21
CA LEU A 38 1.51 7.09 -5.08
C LEU A 38 1.79 8.03 -6.26
N ALA A 39 2.59 9.07 -6.02
CA ALA A 39 3.01 10.04 -7.02
C ALA A 39 4.42 10.54 -6.69
N ASP A 40 5.09 11.07 -7.71
CA ASP A 40 6.45 11.59 -7.63
C ASP A 40 6.54 12.92 -6.86
N ALA A 41 7.77 13.40 -6.70
CA ALA A 41 8.09 14.59 -5.92
C ALA A 41 7.72 15.89 -6.66
N ALA A 42 6.46 16.31 -6.62
CA ALA A 42 6.08 17.68 -6.99
C ALA A 42 6.32 18.63 -5.80
N GLU A 43 6.93 19.80 -6.05
CA GLU A 43 7.11 20.85 -5.02
C GLU A 43 7.81 20.37 -3.73
N ASN A 44 8.80 19.46 -3.86
CA ASN A 44 9.53 18.86 -2.73
C ASN A 44 8.62 18.02 -1.79
N ARG A 45 7.48 17.54 -2.31
CA ARG A 45 6.52 16.68 -1.60
C ARG A 45 6.24 15.42 -2.40
N VAL A 46 6.27 14.28 -1.73
CA VAL A 46 5.96 12.97 -2.31
C VAL A 46 4.65 12.47 -1.72
N HIS A 47 3.74 12.01 -2.57
CA HIS A 47 2.46 11.45 -2.13
C HIS A 47 2.64 9.99 -1.72
N VAL A 48 2.32 9.67 -0.47
CA VAL A 48 2.54 8.34 0.11
C VAL A 48 1.22 7.80 0.67
N GLY A 49 0.87 6.56 0.29
CA GLY A 49 -0.20 5.78 0.88
C GLY A 49 0.35 4.88 1.97
N LEU A 50 -0.08 5.07 3.21
CA LEU A 50 0.31 4.26 4.36
C LEU A 50 -0.44 2.93 4.34
N LEU A 51 0.32 1.84 4.36
CA LEU A 51 -0.19 0.47 4.31
C LEU A 51 -0.43 -0.14 5.70
N GLY A 52 0.03 0.53 6.76
CA GLY A 52 -0.33 0.22 8.14
C GLY A 52 -1.47 1.11 8.64
N PRO A 53 -2.46 0.57 9.37
CA PRO A 53 -3.48 1.40 10.00
C PRO A 53 -2.84 2.34 11.03
N ILE A 54 -3.11 3.64 10.90
CA ILE A 54 -2.58 4.69 11.81
C ILE A 54 -3.42 4.77 13.09
N ASN A 55 -4.64 4.25 13.04
CA ASN A 55 -5.57 4.11 14.15
C ASN A 55 -6.23 2.74 14.06
N ASN A 56 -6.79 2.25 15.18
CA ASN A 56 -7.59 1.01 15.20
C ASN A 56 -8.86 1.07 14.32
N ALA A 57 -9.01 2.05 13.44
CA ALA A 57 -10.16 2.22 12.55
C ALA A 57 -10.04 1.40 11.25
N GLY A 58 -8.99 0.59 11.09
CA GLY A 58 -8.85 -0.32 9.95
C GLY A 58 -8.76 0.36 8.58
N ARG A 59 -8.38 1.65 8.53
CA ARG A 59 -8.27 2.44 7.29
C ARG A 59 -6.82 2.63 6.91
N LEU A 60 -6.56 2.59 5.61
CA LEU A 60 -5.33 3.09 5.03
C LEU A 60 -5.49 4.59 4.74
N TYR A 61 -4.42 5.34 4.89
CA TYR A 61 -4.43 6.79 4.70
C TYR A 61 -3.36 7.19 3.73
N ASN A 62 -3.54 8.29 3.01
CA ASN A 62 -2.50 8.92 2.23
C ASN A 62 -2.16 10.30 2.78
N TYR A 63 -0.93 10.76 2.52
CA TYR A 63 -0.46 12.09 2.89
C TYR A 63 0.72 12.54 2.01
N LYS A 64 1.04 13.84 2.05
CA LYS A 64 2.22 14.40 1.39
C LYS A 64 3.44 14.50 2.32
N ALA A 65 4.45 13.68 2.08
CA ALA A 65 5.70 13.65 2.84
C ALA A 65 6.78 14.57 2.21
N ASN A 66 7.77 15.02 2.98
CA ASN A 66 8.91 15.76 2.44
C ASN A 66 9.81 14.82 1.60
N ALA A 67 10.20 15.24 0.39
CA ALA A 67 11.02 14.43 -0.51
C ALA A 67 12.41 14.09 0.07
N ASN A 68 12.97 14.92 0.95
CA ASN A 68 14.26 14.68 1.59
C ASN A 68 14.19 13.66 2.74
N ARG A 69 13.02 13.09 3.04
CA ARG A 69 12.88 12.06 4.08
C ARG A 69 13.64 10.81 3.69
N ILE A 70 14.47 10.28 4.60
CA ILE A 70 15.18 9.02 4.39
C ILE A 70 14.22 7.85 4.60
N VAL A 71 14.25 6.88 3.68
CA VAL A 71 13.40 5.69 3.70
C VAL A 71 14.21 4.44 3.36
N LEU A 72 13.69 3.27 3.76
CA LEU A 72 14.14 1.99 3.23
C LEU A 72 13.24 1.62 2.06
N SER A 73 13.81 1.51 0.87
CA SER A 73 13.10 1.14 -0.35
C SER A 73 13.26 -0.34 -0.67
N TYR A 74 12.15 -1.02 -0.94
CA TYR A 74 12.09 -2.40 -1.41
C TYR A 74 11.87 -2.50 -2.93
N GLY A 75 11.91 -1.36 -3.64
CA GLY A 75 11.63 -1.30 -5.07
C GLY A 75 10.16 -1.56 -5.41
N THR A 76 9.91 -1.96 -6.66
CA THR A 76 8.56 -2.22 -7.23
C THR A 76 8.29 -3.72 -7.44
N ASN A 77 9.26 -4.58 -7.13
CA ASN A 77 9.19 -6.04 -7.38
C ASN A 77 8.56 -6.83 -6.23
N TRP A 78 7.98 -6.13 -5.26
CA TRP A 78 7.23 -6.74 -4.16
C TRP A 78 6.00 -7.47 -4.68
N PHE A 79 5.53 -8.44 -3.91
CA PHE A 79 4.42 -9.29 -4.31
C PHE A 79 3.28 -9.18 -3.29
N LEU A 80 2.07 -8.95 -3.77
CA LEU A 80 0.88 -8.85 -2.93
C LEU A 80 -0.08 -9.99 -3.22
N LYS A 81 -0.65 -10.57 -2.16
CA LYS A 81 -1.65 -11.62 -2.26
C LYS A 81 -2.85 -11.31 -1.35
N PRO A 82 -4.09 -11.44 -1.83
CA PRO A 82 -5.27 -11.38 -0.97
C PRO A 82 -5.23 -12.47 0.11
N LEU A 83 -5.78 -12.17 1.29
CA LEU A 83 -5.87 -13.16 2.37
C LEU A 83 -6.94 -14.23 2.05
N PRO A 84 -6.67 -15.53 2.29
CA PRO A 84 -7.56 -16.63 1.90
C PRO A 84 -8.95 -16.60 2.54
N SER A 85 -9.08 -16.04 3.75
CA SER A 85 -10.32 -16.01 4.54
C SER A 85 -11.16 -14.75 4.32
N ASP A 86 -10.73 -13.83 3.46
CA ASP A 86 -11.28 -12.47 3.34
C ASP A 86 -12.06 -12.18 2.06
N ALA A 87 -12.35 -13.24 1.29
CA ALA A 87 -13.25 -13.19 0.14
C ALA A 87 -14.72 -13.07 0.63
N VAL A 88 -15.10 -11.90 1.12
CA VAL A 88 -16.49 -11.61 1.55
C VAL A 88 -17.33 -11.07 0.38
N THR A 89 -16.93 -11.38 -0.85
CA THR A 89 -17.34 -10.64 -2.03
C THR A 89 -18.01 -11.53 -3.06
N TRP A 90 -19.33 -11.40 -3.13
CA TRP A 90 -20.07 -11.65 -4.34
C TRP A 90 -20.09 -10.38 -5.21
N PRO A 91 -20.19 -10.49 -6.54
CA PRO A 91 -20.39 -9.34 -7.44
C PRO A 91 -21.58 -8.47 -6.96
N GLY A 92 -21.40 -7.14 -6.92
CA GLY A 92 -22.45 -6.18 -6.54
C GLY A 92 -22.54 -5.80 -5.06
N ASN A 93 -21.59 -6.20 -4.20
CA ASN A 93 -21.49 -5.66 -2.84
C ASN A 93 -20.88 -4.23 -2.85
N ASN A 94 -21.69 -3.24 -3.22
CA ASN A 94 -21.25 -1.85 -3.42
C ASN A 94 -20.79 -1.16 -2.13
N ASN A 95 -21.39 -1.49 -0.98
CA ASN A 95 -20.93 -0.96 0.31
C ASN A 95 -19.45 -1.24 0.48
N ALA A 96 -18.97 -2.38 -0.02
CA ALA A 96 -17.60 -2.75 0.17
C ALA A 96 -16.57 -1.98 -0.65
N LEU A 97 -17.00 -1.30 -1.71
CA LEU A 97 -16.16 -0.53 -2.62
C LEU A 97 -15.75 0.82 -2.04
N HIS A 98 -16.54 1.31 -1.09
CA HIS A 98 -16.37 2.67 -0.61
C HIS A 98 -15.38 2.81 0.55
N HIS A 99 -14.84 1.72 1.10
CA HIS A 99 -13.95 1.77 2.25
C HIS A 99 -12.48 1.81 1.83
N SER A 100 -11.74 2.69 2.51
CA SER A 100 -10.29 2.73 2.39
C SER A 100 -9.63 1.44 2.86
N GLY A 101 -8.47 1.17 2.28
CA GLY A 101 -7.60 0.06 2.54
C GLY A 101 -7.93 -1.21 1.79
N ARG A 102 -9.11 -1.28 1.18
CA ARG A 102 -9.52 -2.49 0.48
C ARG A 102 -8.77 -2.62 -0.83
N LEU A 103 -8.25 -3.82 -1.05
CA LEU A 103 -7.76 -4.23 -2.36
C LEU A 103 -8.97 -4.55 -3.22
N THR A 104 -9.05 -3.97 -4.40
CA THR A 104 -10.09 -4.30 -5.39
C THR A 104 -9.45 -4.84 -6.66
N ILE A 105 -10.13 -5.77 -7.32
CA ILE A 105 -9.75 -6.25 -8.64
C ILE A 105 -10.80 -5.77 -9.64
N SER A 106 -10.34 -5.12 -10.70
CA SER A 106 -11.16 -4.70 -11.84
C SER A 106 -10.56 -5.21 -13.14
N ARG A 107 -11.17 -4.88 -14.29
CA ARG A 107 -10.61 -5.22 -15.61
C ARG A 107 -9.25 -4.56 -15.84
N ASP A 108 -9.04 -3.39 -15.25
CA ASP A 108 -7.85 -2.57 -15.47
C ASP A 108 -6.73 -2.87 -14.46
N GLY A 109 -6.95 -3.85 -13.58
CA GLY A 109 -5.95 -4.35 -12.64
C GLY A 109 -6.39 -4.30 -11.19
N TYR A 110 -5.38 -4.38 -10.31
CA TYR A 110 -5.54 -4.34 -8.87
C TYR A 110 -5.43 -2.90 -8.38
N CYS A 111 -6.38 -2.46 -7.56
CA CYS A 111 -6.40 -1.12 -7.00
C CYS A 111 -6.42 -1.15 -5.47
N LEU A 112 -5.75 -0.19 -4.85
CA LEU A 112 -5.86 0.10 -3.41
C LEU A 112 -6.43 1.49 -3.23
N ARG A 113 -7.41 1.61 -2.33
CA ARG A 113 -7.96 2.91 -1.94
C ARG A 113 -7.31 3.40 -0.66
N PHE A 114 -7.01 4.69 -0.61
CA PHE A 114 -6.48 5.39 0.56
C PHE A 114 -7.40 6.56 0.88
N SER A 115 -7.77 6.71 2.15
CA SER A 115 -8.47 7.91 2.63
C SER A 115 -7.49 9.05 2.83
N GLU A 116 -7.99 10.28 2.77
CA GLU A 116 -7.25 11.42 3.31
C GLU A 116 -6.89 11.21 4.79
N LEU A 117 -5.67 11.57 5.19
CA LEU A 117 -5.33 11.66 6.60
C LEU A 117 -6.14 12.80 7.24
N PRO A 118 -6.75 12.60 8.42
CA PRO A 118 -7.44 13.68 9.12
C PRO A 118 -6.52 14.88 9.30
N ASP A 119 -7.03 16.08 9.00
CA ASP A 119 -6.31 17.35 9.07
C ASP A 119 -5.12 17.50 8.08
N ASP A 120 -4.99 16.65 7.05
CA ASP A 120 -4.07 16.93 5.93
C ASP A 120 -4.71 17.99 5.00
N PRO A 121 -4.16 19.21 4.93
CA PRO A 121 -4.72 20.27 4.09
C PRO A 121 -4.62 19.97 2.58
N TYR A 122 -3.98 18.86 2.21
CA TYR A 122 -3.80 18.42 0.83
C TYR A 122 -4.32 16.99 0.58
N GLY A 123 -5.07 16.42 1.53
CA GLY A 123 -5.63 15.09 1.43
C GLY A 123 -6.81 15.05 0.47
N ASP A 124 -6.78 14.11 -0.47
CA ASP A 124 -7.96 13.65 -1.21
C ASP A 124 -7.98 12.12 -1.14
N ASP A 125 -9.15 11.52 -1.28
CA ASP A 125 -9.26 10.09 -1.47
C ASP A 125 -8.49 9.69 -2.75
N ALA A 126 -7.57 8.73 -2.62
CA ALA A 126 -6.76 8.25 -3.73
C ALA A 126 -7.07 6.79 -4.02
N ILE A 127 -7.26 6.45 -5.30
CA ILE A 127 -7.30 5.07 -5.77
C ILE A 127 -6.06 4.84 -6.61
N PHE A 128 -5.18 3.97 -6.13
CA PHE A 128 -3.93 3.66 -6.81
C PHE A 128 -4.03 2.32 -7.53
N ASN A 129 -3.85 2.34 -8.85
CA ASN A 129 -3.77 1.13 -9.67
C ASN A 129 -2.35 0.56 -9.60
N LEU A 130 -2.19 -0.60 -8.98
CA LEU A 130 -0.91 -1.27 -8.77
C LEU A 130 -0.29 -1.77 -10.08
N SER A 131 -1.11 -2.11 -11.08
CA SER A 131 -0.64 -2.60 -12.37
C SER A 131 -0.11 -1.47 -13.26
N GLN A 132 -0.70 -0.28 -13.15
CA GLN A 132 -0.32 0.91 -13.92
C GLN A 132 0.62 1.85 -13.16
N SER A 133 0.78 1.64 -11.84
CA SER A 133 1.53 2.52 -10.94
C SER A 133 1.09 3.98 -11.01
N THR A 134 -0.23 4.22 -10.96
CA THR A 134 -0.80 5.56 -11.08
C THR A 134 -2.09 5.71 -10.28
N ILE A 135 -2.42 6.96 -9.93
CA ILE A 135 -3.71 7.31 -9.32
C ILE A 135 -4.77 7.37 -10.43
N VAL A 136 -5.93 6.75 -10.18
CA VAL A 136 -7.03 6.64 -11.14
C VAL A 136 -8.35 7.10 -10.50
N ASP A 137 -9.30 7.48 -11.35
CA ASP A 137 -10.66 7.80 -10.91
C ASP A 137 -11.49 6.53 -10.65
N ALA A 138 -12.42 6.62 -9.70
CA ALA A 138 -13.32 5.53 -9.31
C ALA A 138 -14.42 5.20 -10.35
N ALA A 139 -14.58 6.05 -11.38
CA ALA A 139 -15.80 6.06 -12.19
C ALA A 139 -15.90 4.84 -13.11
N GLY A 140 -17.01 4.09 -12.98
CA GLY A 140 -17.44 3.12 -13.98
C GLY A 140 -16.86 1.71 -13.87
N GLN A 141 -16.17 1.37 -12.78
CA GLN A 141 -15.66 0.02 -12.54
C GLN A 141 -16.66 -0.79 -11.68
N ASP A 142 -16.77 -2.10 -11.94
CA ASP A 142 -17.44 -3.10 -11.08
C ASP A 142 -16.35 -3.96 -10.42
N PRO A 143 -15.75 -3.48 -9.30
CA PRO A 143 -14.59 -4.12 -8.72
C PRO A 143 -15.01 -5.25 -7.79
N MET A 144 -14.16 -6.27 -7.65
CA MET A 144 -14.30 -7.28 -6.60
C MET A 144 -13.41 -6.89 -5.40
N PRO A 145 -13.98 -6.51 -4.25
CA PRO A 145 -13.18 -6.14 -3.08
C PRO A 145 -12.54 -7.34 -2.36
N PHE A 146 -11.51 -7.08 -1.58
CA PHE A 146 -10.90 -8.00 -0.61
C PHE A 146 -10.68 -7.22 0.68
N ARG A 147 -10.96 -7.87 1.81
CA ARG A 147 -10.83 -7.26 3.14
C ARG A 147 -9.42 -7.32 3.71
N GLY A 148 -8.51 -8.02 3.05
CA GLY A 148 -7.14 -8.08 3.52
C GLY A 148 -6.19 -8.64 2.49
N PHE A 149 -4.91 -8.32 2.67
CA PHE A 149 -3.83 -8.76 1.82
C PHE A 149 -2.52 -8.82 2.62
N ALA A 150 -1.57 -9.60 2.11
CA ALA A 150 -0.22 -9.65 2.63
C ALA A 150 0.78 -9.31 1.51
N ILE A 151 1.93 -8.76 1.90
CA ILE A 151 3.00 -8.31 1.01
C ILE A 151 4.29 -9.07 1.33
N TRP A 152 4.94 -9.58 0.29
CA TRP A 152 6.26 -10.19 0.33
C TRP A 152 7.26 -9.36 -0.47
N GLU A 153 8.55 -9.56 -0.19
CA GLU A 153 9.65 -8.95 -0.93
C GLU A 153 9.58 -9.24 -2.44
N ASN A 154 9.11 -10.42 -2.82
CA ASN A 154 8.91 -10.84 -4.21
C ASN A 154 8.04 -12.10 -4.28
N GLU A 155 7.67 -12.50 -5.49
CA GLU A 155 6.86 -13.69 -5.74
C GLU A 155 7.53 -14.98 -5.24
N ALA A 156 8.85 -15.11 -5.41
CA ALA A 156 9.57 -16.30 -4.98
C ALA A 156 9.54 -16.48 -3.45
N ALA A 157 9.62 -15.40 -2.67
CA ALA A 157 9.45 -15.43 -1.22
C ALA A 157 8.04 -15.88 -0.80
N SER A 158 7.01 -15.40 -1.50
CA SER A 158 5.62 -15.82 -1.30
C SER A 158 5.43 -17.32 -1.58
N LEU A 159 6.02 -17.83 -2.67
CA LEU A 159 5.93 -19.26 -3.04
C LEU A 159 6.63 -20.18 -2.04
N ARG A 160 7.75 -19.74 -1.46
CA ARG A 160 8.44 -20.47 -0.37
C ARG A 160 7.70 -20.41 0.96
N LYS A 161 6.67 -19.57 1.08
CA LYS A 161 5.97 -19.25 2.33
C LYS A 161 6.90 -18.66 3.38
N ASP A 162 7.85 -17.84 2.94
CA ASP A 162 8.66 -17.04 3.85
C ASP A 162 7.76 -16.03 4.60
N HIS A 163 8.27 -15.45 5.69
CA HIS A 163 7.56 -14.40 6.41
C HIS A 163 7.22 -13.24 5.46
N HIS A 164 5.97 -12.78 5.51
CA HIS A 164 5.54 -11.57 4.81
C HIS A 164 6.18 -10.33 5.46
N LEU A 165 6.37 -9.28 4.66
CA LEU A 165 6.81 -7.97 5.14
C LEU A 165 5.71 -7.26 5.93
N LEU A 166 4.47 -7.44 5.48
CA LEU A 166 3.28 -6.81 6.04
C LEU A 166 2.06 -7.69 5.77
N GLU A 167 1.15 -7.73 6.74
CA GLU A 167 -0.22 -8.20 6.57
C GLU A 167 -1.17 -7.07 6.96
N VAL A 168 -2.16 -6.83 6.10
CA VAL A 168 -3.19 -5.82 6.29
C VAL A 168 -4.53 -6.54 6.35
N ALA A 169 -5.19 -6.46 7.49
CA ALA A 169 -6.55 -6.95 7.70
C ALA A 169 -7.46 -5.76 7.99
N ILE A 170 -8.57 -5.66 7.28
CA ILE A 170 -9.56 -4.60 7.44
C ILE A 170 -10.80 -5.24 8.02
N GLU A 171 -11.03 -4.95 9.29
CA GLU A 171 -12.22 -5.39 9.98
C GLU A 171 -13.47 -4.88 9.25
N ALA A 172 -14.50 -5.71 9.23
CA ALA A 172 -15.81 -5.24 8.82
C ALA A 172 -16.31 -4.28 9.90
N ASP A 173 -16.66 -3.06 9.51
CA ASP A 173 -17.51 -2.23 10.37
C ASP A 173 -18.74 -3.08 10.77
N ALA A 174 -18.99 -3.17 12.08
CA ALA A 174 -20.09 -3.92 12.67
C ALA A 174 -21.47 -3.34 12.32
#